data_AF-A0A7G5ZIY4-F1
#
_entry.id   AF-A0A7G5ZIY4-F1
#
_cell.length_a   1.000
_cell.length_b   1.000
_cell.length_c   1.000
_cell.angle_alpha   90.00
_cell.angle_beta   90.00
_cell.angle_gamma   90.00
#
_symmetry.space_group_name_H-M   'P 1'
#
loop_
_entity.id
_entity.type
_entity.pdbx_description
1 polymer ?
#
loop_
_entity_poly.entity_id
_entity_poly.type
_entity_poly.pdbx_seq_one_letter_code
_entity_poly.pdbx_strand_id
1 'polypeptide(L)'
;MIRSHLRAGFALACALSLSACGGSDGEIYLSGKVSGVTKPGLVLTNNGGSDLPITAGSASYRFPPVETDSNYNIEVKSQPENVEKKTDCVVSNGIGRAVFNMSNIDVTCTIWRRALGGKIEGLGNRSGLVLVNGADRVAIPANATEFQMAAVSQDAPYGITVLPQAGAPQCTVENGSGIMPAAPVTTVVVRCTP
;
A
#
# COMPACT_ATOMS: atom_id res chain seq x y z
N MET A 1 -12.83 -15.86 88.49
CA MET A 1 -14.02 -15.43 87.72
C MET A 1 -13.57 -14.47 86.63
N ILE A 2 -13.88 -14.80 85.36
CA ILE A 2 -14.33 -13.87 84.29
C ILE A 2 -13.32 -12.76 83.87
N ARG A 3 -12.89 -12.53 82.63
CA ARG A 3 -13.06 -13.08 81.28
C ARG A 3 -11.97 -12.40 80.41
N SER A 4 -11.36 -13.17 79.51
CA SER A 4 -11.14 -12.86 78.08
C SER A 4 -11.15 -11.40 77.62
N HIS A 5 -10.05 -10.90 77.01
CA HIS A 5 -10.02 -10.17 75.71
C HIS A 5 -8.59 -10.16 75.13
N LEU A 6 -7.94 -11.32 75.12
CA LEU A 6 -6.72 -11.56 74.33
C LEU A 6 -7.17 -12.22 73.01
N ARG A 7 -7.64 -11.41 72.04
CA ARG A 7 -7.85 -11.74 70.62
C ARG A 7 -8.68 -10.63 69.96
N ALA A 8 -8.36 -10.33 68.71
CA ALA A 8 -9.12 -9.49 67.78
C ALA A 8 -8.80 -7.98 67.70
N GLY A 9 -7.56 -7.56 67.98
CA GLY A 9 -7.11 -6.18 67.70
C GLY A 9 -6.24 -5.99 66.45
N PHE A 10 -5.78 -7.06 65.79
CA PHE A 10 -4.71 -6.98 64.79
C PHE A 10 -5.06 -7.58 63.42
N ALA A 11 -6.34 -7.72 63.11
CA ALA A 11 -6.82 -8.26 61.82
C ALA A 11 -7.60 -7.24 60.98
N LEU A 12 -7.40 -5.93 61.21
CA LEU A 12 -8.03 -4.87 60.43
C LEU A 12 -7.01 -3.85 59.89
N ALA A 13 -5.86 -4.34 59.41
CA ALA A 13 -4.83 -3.52 58.79
C ALA A 13 -4.27 -4.11 57.49
N CYS A 14 -5.01 -5.02 56.83
CA CYS A 14 -4.61 -5.59 55.53
C CYS A 14 -5.62 -5.35 54.39
N ALA A 15 -6.65 -4.51 54.59
CA ALA A 15 -7.70 -4.31 53.58
C ALA A 15 -7.59 -2.99 52.78
N LEU A 16 -6.52 -2.20 52.95
CA LEU A 16 -6.39 -0.89 52.29
C LEU A 16 -5.16 -0.72 51.40
N SER A 17 -4.38 -1.77 51.14
CA SER A 17 -3.23 -1.69 50.22
C SER A 17 -3.50 -2.24 48.81
N LEU A 18 -4.77 -2.53 48.45
CA LEU A 18 -5.12 -3.05 47.13
C LEU A 18 -5.61 -1.98 46.14
N SER A 19 -5.46 -0.69 46.44
CA SER A 19 -5.75 0.40 45.48
C SER A 19 -4.50 0.93 44.76
N ALA A 20 -3.32 0.35 45.01
CA ALA A 20 -2.06 0.82 44.43
C ALA A 20 -1.58 0.01 43.20
N CYS A 21 -2.35 -0.97 42.72
CA CYS A 21 -2.21 -1.42 41.33
C CYS A 21 -3.10 -0.54 40.43
N GLY A 22 -2.98 0.78 40.58
CA GLY A 22 -3.40 1.71 39.55
C GLY A 22 -2.46 1.47 38.38
N GLY A 23 -2.84 0.56 37.49
CA GLY A 23 -2.13 0.29 36.26
C GLY A 23 -1.84 1.63 35.63
N SER A 24 -0.58 1.87 35.28
CA SER A 24 -0.28 2.91 34.30
C SER A 24 -1.22 2.64 33.14
N ASP A 25 -2.16 3.55 32.88
CA ASP A 25 -3.02 3.54 31.69
C ASP A 25 -2.05 3.62 30.52
N GLY A 26 -1.56 2.45 30.12
CA GLY A 26 -0.54 2.31 29.12
C GLY A 26 -1.22 2.71 27.83
N GLU A 27 -0.97 3.93 27.39
CA GLU A 27 -1.38 4.38 26.06
C GLU A 27 -0.80 3.40 25.05
N ILE A 28 -1.66 2.61 24.41
CA ILE A 28 -1.24 1.65 23.40
C ILE A 28 -1.23 2.30 22.03
N TYR A 29 -0.05 2.19 21.43
CA TYR A 29 0.33 2.41 20.04
C TYR A 29 -0.39 1.50 19.04
N LEU A 30 -1.31 1.99 18.21
CA LEU A 30 -1.71 1.29 16.97
C LEU A 30 -1.10 1.97 15.76
N SER A 31 -0.19 1.29 15.07
CA SER A 31 0.47 1.78 13.86
C SER A 31 0.72 0.66 12.85
N GLY A 32 1.10 1.06 11.64
CA GLY A 32 1.52 0.14 10.60
C GLY A 32 2.03 0.84 9.37
N LYS A 33 2.43 0.04 8.39
CA LYS A 33 2.93 0.54 7.11
C LYS A 33 1.77 0.86 6.17
N VAL A 34 2.01 1.79 5.25
CA VAL A 34 1.08 2.12 4.17
C VAL A 34 1.78 1.89 2.84
N SER A 35 1.12 1.22 1.91
CA SER A 35 1.59 1.05 0.54
C SER A 35 0.48 1.26 -0.48
N GLY A 36 0.86 1.70 -1.68
CA GLY A 36 -0.09 1.98 -2.77
C GLY A 36 -0.93 3.24 -2.61
N VAL A 37 -0.50 4.20 -1.79
CA VAL A 37 -1.20 5.48 -1.55
C VAL A 37 -0.39 6.62 -2.17
N THR A 38 -0.56 6.83 -3.47
CA THR A 38 0.13 7.88 -4.24
C THR A 38 -0.69 9.16 -4.41
N LYS A 39 -1.98 9.10 -4.07
CA LYS A 39 -2.94 10.21 -4.14
C LYS A 39 -3.64 10.40 -2.78
N PRO A 40 -4.13 11.61 -2.47
CA PRO A 40 -4.94 11.83 -1.28
C PRO A 40 -6.27 11.06 -1.36
N GLY A 41 -6.91 10.85 -0.21
CA GLY A 41 -8.25 10.26 -0.11
C GLY A 41 -8.35 8.99 0.75
N LEU A 42 -7.21 8.38 1.11
CA LEU A 42 -7.23 7.30 2.09
C LEU A 42 -7.55 7.87 3.49
N VAL A 43 -8.61 7.36 4.09
CA VAL A 43 -8.99 7.64 5.48
C VAL A 43 -9.23 6.32 6.19
N LEU A 44 -8.66 6.15 7.38
CA LEU A 44 -8.87 5.00 8.24
C LEU A 44 -9.75 5.39 9.44
N THR A 45 -10.45 4.42 10.01
CA THR A 45 -11.17 4.58 11.28
C THR A 45 -10.87 3.38 12.18
N ASN A 46 -10.88 3.58 13.49
CA ASN A 46 -10.79 2.51 14.47
C ASN A 46 -12.11 2.42 15.24
N ASN A 47 -12.81 1.30 15.16
CA ASN A 47 -14.11 1.05 15.80
C ASN A 47 -15.18 2.13 15.48
N GLY A 48 -15.14 2.72 14.28
CA GLY A 48 -16.04 3.81 13.91
C GLY A 48 -15.81 5.12 14.66
N GLY A 49 -14.67 5.26 15.36
CA GLY A 49 -14.25 6.48 16.04
C GLY A 49 -13.72 7.55 15.08
N SER A 50 -12.82 8.40 15.59
CA SER A 50 -12.24 9.51 14.83
C SER A 50 -11.53 9.05 13.55
N ASP A 51 -11.71 9.85 12.50
CA ASP A 51 -11.08 9.63 11.20
C ASP A 51 -9.58 9.95 11.25
N LEU A 52 -8.79 9.06 10.67
CA LEU A 52 -7.36 9.24 10.47
C LEU A 52 -7.10 9.37 8.96
N PRO A 53 -7.00 10.60 8.42
CA PRO A 53 -6.59 10.81 7.03
C PRO A 53 -5.10 10.46 6.86
N ILE A 54 -4.79 9.71 5.80
CA ILE A 54 -3.41 9.33 5.47
C ILE A 54 -2.89 10.23 4.36
N THR A 55 -1.76 10.89 4.61
CA THR A 55 -1.09 11.72 3.59
C THR A 55 -0.49 10.85 2.49
N ALA A 56 -0.72 11.23 1.23
CA ALA A 56 -0.15 10.55 0.07
C ALA A 56 1.39 10.45 0.16
N GLY A 57 1.95 9.29 -0.18
CA GLY A 57 3.39 9.02 -0.09
C GLY A 57 3.91 8.70 1.31
N SER A 58 3.06 8.67 2.34
CA SER A 58 3.47 8.25 3.69
C SER A 58 3.85 6.77 3.71
N ALA A 59 4.97 6.44 4.35
CA ALA A 59 5.39 5.04 4.53
C ALA A 59 4.68 4.34 5.72
N SER A 60 4.14 5.13 6.66
CA SER A 60 3.52 4.63 7.89
C SER A 60 2.47 5.60 8.42
N TYR A 61 1.63 5.10 9.32
CA TYR A 61 0.62 5.87 10.04
C TYR A 61 0.56 5.46 11.50
N ARG A 62 -0.11 6.26 12.33
CA ARG A 62 -0.33 5.96 13.75
C ARG A 62 -1.66 6.56 14.20
N PHE A 63 -2.49 5.76 14.85
CA PHE A 63 -3.70 6.24 15.51
C PHE A 63 -3.35 6.94 16.84
N PRO A 64 -4.25 7.80 17.35
CA PRO A 64 -4.20 8.23 18.74
C PRO A 64 -4.19 7.04 19.72
N PRO A 65 -3.75 7.27 20.96
CA PRO A 65 -4.12 6.57 22.17
C PRO A 65 -5.19 5.49 22.09
N VAL A 66 -4.92 4.22 22.40
CA VAL A 66 -6.01 3.37 22.88
C VAL A 66 -5.69 2.83 24.27
N GLU A 67 -6.75 2.58 25.04
CA GLU A 67 -6.63 1.95 26.34
C GLU A 67 -6.03 0.55 26.18
N THR A 68 -5.19 0.18 27.14
CA THR A 68 -4.72 -1.21 27.24
C THR A 68 -5.94 -2.13 27.27
N ASP A 69 -5.83 -3.28 26.63
CA ASP A 69 -6.85 -4.34 26.66
C ASP A 69 -8.17 -4.00 25.94
N SER A 70 -8.23 -2.84 25.24
CA SER A 70 -9.35 -2.47 24.38
C SER A 70 -9.35 -3.25 23.06
N ASN A 71 -10.55 -3.51 22.51
CA ASN A 71 -10.68 -4.07 21.17
C ASN A 71 -10.42 -2.96 20.14
N TYR A 72 -9.80 -3.31 19.01
CA TYR A 72 -9.67 -2.42 17.86
C TYR A 72 -10.18 -3.12 16.60
N ASN A 73 -10.74 -2.32 15.70
CA ASN A 73 -11.17 -2.71 14.37
C ASN A 73 -10.85 -1.54 13.43
N ILE A 74 -9.71 -1.63 12.77
CA ILE A 74 -9.22 -0.65 11.82
C ILE A 74 -9.78 -0.97 10.45
N GLU A 75 -10.61 -0.05 9.96
CA GLU A 75 -11.27 -0.16 8.69
C GLU A 75 -10.87 1.02 7.80
N VAL A 76 -10.80 0.76 6.49
CA VAL A 76 -10.79 1.84 5.52
C VAL A 76 -12.14 2.56 5.63
N LYS A 77 -12.16 3.89 5.57
CA LYS A 77 -13.38 4.71 5.50
C LYS A 77 -13.62 5.21 4.09
N SER A 78 -12.57 5.76 3.46
CA SER A 78 -12.54 6.18 2.06
C SER A 78 -11.20 5.80 1.43
N GLN A 79 -11.18 5.66 0.10
CA GLN A 79 -10.00 5.33 -0.68
C GLN A 79 -9.54 6.48 -1.58
N PRO A 80 -8.26 6.48 -2.04
CA PRO A 80 -7.77 7.41 -3.04
C PRO A 80 -8.47 7.30 -4.40
N GLU A 81 -8.44 8.37 -5.20
CA GLU A 81 -9.11 8.45 -6.52
C GLU A 81 -8.58 7.44 -7.56
N ASN A 82 -7.34 6.96 -7.39
CA ASN A 82 -6.69 6.01 -8.28
C ASN A 82 -6.82 4.55 -7.82
N VAL A 83 -7.72 4.30 -6.87
CA VAL A 83 -8.12 2.97 -6.40
C VAL A 83 -9.57 2.73 -6.85
N GLU A 84 -9.88 1.54 -7.40
CA GLU A 84 -11.20 1.29 -8.01
C GLU A 84 -12.29 1.17 -6.94
N LYS A 85 -12.03 0.36 -5.91
CA LYS A 85 -12.99 0.10 -4.84
C LYS A 85 -12.31 0.21 -3.48
N LYS A 86 -13.11 0.56 -2.48
CA LYS A 86 -12.68 0.59 -1.07
C LYS A 86 -12.02 -0.72 -0.62
N THR A 87 -12.53 -1.86 -1.10
CA THR A 87 -12.04 -3.21 -0.79
C THR A 87 -10.64 -3.50 -1.34
N ASP A 88 -10.16 -2.70 -2.28
CA ASP A 88 -8.81 -2.82 -2.84
C ASP A 88 -7.75 -2.20 -1.92
N CYS A 89 -8.18 -1.46 -0.89
CA CYS A 89 -7.38 -1.09 0.27
C CYS A 89 -7.62 -2.10 1.40
N VAL A 90 -6.65 -2.99 1.60
CA VAL A 90 -6.74 -4.08 2.58
C VAL A 90 -5.97 -3.69 3.83
N VAL A 91 -6.62 -3.80 4.99
CA VAL A 91 -6.00 -3.67 6.32
C VAL A 91 -5.64 -5.08 6.81
N SER A 92 -4.35 -5.35 6.99
CA SER A 92 -3.85 -6.59 7.57
C SER A 92 -3.68 -6.42 9.08
N ASN A 93 -4.03 -7.45 9.85
CA ASN A 93 -4.06 -7.39 11.33
C ASN A 93 -4.92 -6.25 11.88
N GLY A 94 -5.94 -5.83 11.12
CA GLY A 94 -6.82 -4.70 11.46
C GLY A 94 -7.80 -4.96 12.59
N ILE A 95 -7.98 -6.20 13.02
CA ILE A 95 -8.91 -6.57 14.11
C ILE A 95 -8.14 -7.29 15.22
N GLY A 96 -8.36 -6.91 16.47
CA GLY A 96 -7.75 -7.57 17.61
C GLY A 96 -7.91 -6.82 18.92
N ARG A 97 -7.03 -7.12 19.88
CA ARG A 97 -6.99 -6.51 21.21
C ARG A 97 -5.65 -5.82 21.44
N ALA A 98 -5.68 -4.59 21.92
CA ALA A 98 -4.53 -3.74 22.15
C ALA A 98 -3.79 -4.12 23.45
N VAL A 99 -2.90 -5.12 23.37
CA VAL A 99 -2.16 -5.65 24.54
C VAL A 99 -0.74 -5.06 24.67
N PHE A 100 -0.17 -4.55 23.58
CA PHE A 100 1.12 -3.86 23.52
C PHE A 100 1.15 -2.93 22.30
N ASN A 101 2.18 -2.08 22.19
CA ASN A 101 2.37 -1.22 21.03
C ASN A 101 2.51 -2.05 19.74
N MET A 102 1.51 -1.99 18.88
CA MET A 102 1.47 -2.73 17.63
C MET A 102 1.88 -1.84 16.47
N SER A 103 2.77 -2.36 15.63
CA SER A 103 3.28 -1.70 14.43
C SER A 103 3.13 -2.54 13.15
N ASN A 104 2.33 -3.60 13.23
CA ASN A 104 2.11 -4.60 12.18
C ASN A 104 0.70 -4.54 11.58
N ILE A 105 0.02 -3.39 11.69
CA ILE A 105 -1.32 -3.16 11.13
C ILE A 105 -1.17 -2.54 9.74
N ASP A 106 -0.77 -3.33 8.77
CA ASP A 106 -0.39 -2.79 7.46
C ASP A 106 -1.60 -2.51 6.58
N VAL A 107 -1.57 -1.39 5.86
CA VAL A 107 -2.58 -1.00 4.87
C VAL A 107 -1.97 -1.04 3.48
N THR A 108 -2.57 -1.81 2.58
CA THR A 108 -2.13 -1.94 1.20
C THR A 108 -3.27 -1.62 0.26
N CYS A 109 -3.12 -0.56 -0.53
CA CYS A 109 -4.06 -0.17 -1.58
C CYS A 109 -3.59 -0.63 -2.96
N THR A 110 -4.47 -1.27 -3.71
CA THR A 110 -4.22 -1.63 -5.11
C THR A 110 -4.71 -0.51 -6.02
N ILE A 111 -3.76 0.18 -6.68
CA ILE A 111 -4.07 1.27 -7.62
C ILE A 111 -4.31 0.74 -9.03
N TRP A 112 -4.97 1.55 -9.87
CA TRP A 112 -5.31 1.17 -11.24
C TRP A 112 -4.05 0.88 -12.05
N ARG A 113 -4.15 -0.12 -12.94
CA ARG A 113 -3.13 -0.39 -13.97
C ARG A 113 -3.65 0.10 -15.31
N ARG A 114 -2.81 0.81 -16.05
CA ARG A 114 -3.13 1.43 -17.32
C ARG A 114 -2.41 0.72 -18.44
N ALA A 115 -3.08 0.59 -19.58
CA ALA A 115 -2.45 0.03 -20.76
C ALA A 115 -1.29 0.93 -21.22
N LEU A 116 -0.22 0.30 -21.66
CA LEU A 116 0.97 0.91 -22.21
C LEU A 116 1.22 0.27 -23.57
N GLY A 117 1.29 1.08 -24.62
CA GLY A 117 1.50 0.60 -25.97
C GLY A 117 1.72 1.75 -26.94
N GLY A 118 1.70 1.42 -28.22
CA GLY A 118 2.00 2.39 -29.24
C GLY A 118 2.01 1.82 -30.65
N LYS A 119 2.47 2.66 -31.58
CA LYS A 119 2.57 2.31 -32.99
C LYS A 119 3.99 1.95 -33.37
N ILE A 120 4.10 1.15 -34.41
CA ILE A 120 5.36 0.75 -35.02
C ILE A 120 5.35 1.22 -36.47
N GLU A 121 6.40 1.93 -36.85
CA GLU A 121 6.59 2.47 -38.19
C GLU A 121 7.87 1.88 -38.81
N GLY A 122 7.76 1.44 -40.07
CA GLY A 122 8.92 0.99 -40.84
C GLY A 122 9.42 -0.43 -40.52
N LEU A 123 8.82 -1.20 -39.60
CA LEU A 123 9.29 -2.56 -39.29
C LEU A 123 9.28 -3.51 -40.50
N GLY A 124 8.20 -3.49 -41.29
CA GLY A 124 8.08 -4.34 -42.49
C GLY A 124 8.17 -5.83 -42.15
N ASN A 125 8.73 -6.64 -43.05
CA ASN A 125 8.86 -8.09 -42.87
C ASN A 125 9.99 -8.52 -41.91
N ARG A 126 10.62 -7.59 -41.20
CA ARG A 126 11.77 -7.87 -40.32
C ARG A 126 11.30 -8.45 -39.00
N SER A 127 12.11 -9.36 -38.46
CA SER A 127 11.85 -10.04 -37.19
C SER A 127 12.96 -9.74 -36.17
N GLY A 128 12.78 -10.18 -34.93
CA GLY A 128 13.78 -9.96 -33.89
C GLY A 128 13.74 -8.57 -33.25
N LEU A 129 12.65 -7.80 -33.41
CA LEU A 129 12.42 -6.64 -32.55
C LEU A 129 11.86 -7.12 -31.21
N VAL A 130 12.51 -6.72 -30.11
CA VAL A 130 12.01 -6.96 -28.75
C VAL A 130 12.00 -5.63 -28.02
N LEU A 131 10.83 -5.26 -27.49
CA LEU A 131 10.65 -4.07 -26.65
C LEU A 131 10.70 -4.46 -25.18
N VAL A 132 11.29 -3.61 -24.34
CA VAL A 132 11.42 -3.87 -22.91
C VAL A 132 10.96 -2.68 -22.08
N ASN A 133 10.25 -2.94 -20.99
CA ASN A 133 9.85 -1.97 -19.98
C ASN A 133 10.14 -2.56 -18.59
N GLY A 134 11.34 -2.31 -18.07
CA GLY A 134 11.83 -2.98 -16.86
C GLY A 134 12.00 -4.49 -17.07
N ALA A 135 11.25 -5.30 -16.32
CA ALA A 135 11.26 -6.76 -16.45
C ALA A 135 10.36 -7.28 -17.57
N ASP A 136 9.42 -6.47 -18.07
CA ASP A 136 8.53 -6.85 -19.16
C ASP A 136 9.30 -6.85 -20.49
N ARG A 137 9.11 -7.91 -21.28
CA ARG A 137 9.77 -8.11 -22.58
C ARG A 137 8.74 -8.61 -23.58
N VAL A 138 8.56 -7.87 -24.66
CA VAL A 138 7.59 -8.19 -25.71
C VAL A 138 8.32 -8.38 -27.03
N ALA A 139 8.29 -9.60 -27.56
CA ALA A 139 8.75 -9.88 -28.91
C ALA A 139 7.71 -9.40 -29.92
N ILE A 140 8.14 -8.57 -30.87
CA ILE A 140 7.28 -7.99 -31.89
C ILE A 140 7.34 -8.85 -33.15
N PRO A 141 6.20 -9.34 -33.66
CA PRO A 141 6.18 -10.10 -34.89
C PRO A 141 6.46 -9.22 -36.11
N ALA A 142 6.97 -9.83 -37.18
CA ALA A 142 7.12 -9.15 -38.46
C ALA A 142 5.78 -8.58 -38.94
N ASN A 143 5.83 -7.44 -39.61
CA ASN A 143 4.70 -6.66 -40.12
C ASN A 143 3.77 -6.06 -39.05
N ALA A 144 4.12 -6.15 -37.75
CA ALA A 144 3.37 -5.47 -36.72
C ALA A 144 3.39 -3.94 -36.92
N THR A 145 2.23 -3.32 -36.76
CA THR A 145 2.03 -1.86 -36.81
C THR A 145 1.73 -1.27 -35.44
N GLU A 146 1.54 -2.12 -34.43
CA GLU A 146 1.24 -1.75 -33.05
C GLU A 146 1.88 -2.74 -32.08
N PHE A 147 2.02 -2.32 -30.83
CA PHE A 147 2.45 -3.17 -29.73
C PHE A 147 1.72 -2.81 -28.44
N GLN A 148 1.72 -3.77 -27.53
CA GLN A 148 1.20 -3.60 -26.18
C GLN A 148 2.17 -4.24 -25.19
N MET A 149 2.53 -3.47 -24.16
CA MET A 149 3.29 -3.92 -23.00
C MET A 149 2.33 -4.35 -21.89
N ALA A 150 2.85 -5.00 -20.85
CA ALA A 150 2.13 -5.22 -19.61
C ALA A 150 1.63 -3.89 -19.03
N ALA A 151 0.40 -3.90 -18.51
CA ALA A 151 -0.20 -2.71 -17.91
C ALA A 151 0.63 -2.22 -16.72
N VAL A 152 0.88 -0.91 -16.67
CA VAL A 152 1.70 -0.25 -15.64
C VAL A 152 0.79 0.42 -14.62
N SER A 153 1.10 0.29 -13.34
CA SER A 153 0.35 0.99 -12.28
C SER A 153 0.37 2.49 -12.53
N GLN A 154 -0.76 3.17 -12.31
CA GLN A 154 -0.84 4.62 -12.36
C GLN A 154 0.21 5.23 -11.41
N ASP A 155 0.76 6.39 -11.78
CA ASP A 155 1.84 7.08 -11.08
C ASP A 155 3.20 6.32 -11.02
N ALA A 156 3.29 5.09 -11.55
CA ALA A 156 4.56 4.40 -11.69
C ALA A 156 5.31 4.84 -12.96
N PRO A 157 6.65 4.82 -12.95
CA PRO A 157 7.44 5.12 -14.14
C PRO A 157 7.32 3.99 -15.17
N TYR A 158 7.40 4.36 -16.45
CA TYR A 158 7.64 3.44 -17.55
C TYR A 158 8.81 3.93 -18.41
N GLY A 159 9.49 2.99 -19.07
CA GLY A 159 10.62 3.25 -19.95
C GLY A 159 10.78 2.13 -20.96
N ILE A 160 10.20 2.33 -22.15
CA ILE A 160 10.26 1.42 -23.28
C ILE A 160 11.56 1.66 -24.04
N THR A 161 12.32 0.59 -24.21
CA THR A 161 13.54 0.57 -25.02
C THR A 161 13.55 -0.64 -25.94
N VAL A 162 14.38 -0.59 -26.98
CA VAL A 162 14.67 -1.76 -27.82
C VAL A 162 15.74 -2.59 -27.13
N LEU A 163 15.50 -3.89 -26.99
CA LEU A 163 16.51 -4.83 -26.48
C LEU A 163 17.60 -5.02 -27.55
N PRO A 164 18.87 -4.67 -27.27
CA PRO A 164 19.95 -4.92 -28.22
C PRO A 164 20.19 -6.42 -28.39
N GLN A 165 20.11 -6.92 -29.62
CA GLN A 165 20.44 -8.29 -29.96
C GLN A 165 20.93 -8.40 -31.40
N ALA A 166 21.74 -9.44 -31.67
CA ALA A 166 22.23 -9.70 -33.02
C ALA A 166 21.06 -9.94 -33.99
N GLY A 167 21.05 -9.22 -35.11
CA GLY A 167 19.99 -9.32 -36.12
C GLY A 167 18.72 -8.51 -35.82
N ALA A 168 18.63 -7.81 -34.68
CA ALA A 168 17.50 -6.90 -34.45
C ALA A 168 17.52 -5.71 -35.43
N PRO A 169 16.34 -5.28 -35.91
CA PRO A 169 16.23 -4.07 -36.71
C PRO A 169 16.66 -2.84 -35.88
N GLN A 170 17.27 -1.87 -36.54
CA GLN A 170 17.61 -0.59 -35.91
C GLN A 170 16.32 0.24 -35.77
N CYS A 171 15.84 0.36 -34.53
CA CYS A 171 14.64 1.13 -34.22
C CYS A 171 14.89 2.10 -33.06
N THR A 172 14.25 3.26 -33.11
CA THR A 172 14.24 4.27 -32.04
C THR A 172 12.86 4.34 -31.42
N VAL A 173 12.79 4.66 -30.12
CA VAL A 173 11.54 4.81 -29.38
C VAL A 173 11.31 6.28 -29.05
N GLU A 174 10.25 6.86 -29.59
CA GLU A 174 9.77 8.21 -29.30
C GLU A 174 8.66 8.15 -28.24
N ASN A 175 8.66 9.11 -27.31
CA ASN A 175 7.75 9.12 -26.14
C ASN A 175 7.80 7.82 -25.32
N GLY A 176 8.94 7.12 -25.34
CA GLY A 176 9.10 5.81 -24.72
C GLY A 176 9.14 5.83 -23.19
N SER A 177 9.23 6.99 -22.54
CA SER A 177 9.40 7.09 -21.09
C SER A 177 8.52 8.16 -20.45
N GLY A 178 8.09 7.92 -19.22
CA GLY A 178 7.31 8.89 -18.45
C GLY A 178 6.76 8.29 -17.15
N ILE A 179 5.85 9.03 -16.52
CA ILE A 179 5.01 8.55 -15.42
C ILE A 179 3.66 8.17 -15.99
N MET A 180 3.13 7.00 -15.61
CA MET A 180 1.85 6.50 -16.10
C MET A 180 0.69 7.40 -15.61
N PRO A 181 -0.01 8.13 -16.51
CA PRO A 181 -1.10 9.01 -16.11
C PRO A 181 -2.38 8.22 -15.82
N ALA A 182 -3.50 8.91 -15.56
CA ALA A 182 -4.80 8.27 -15.40
C ALA A 182 -5.35 7.69 -16.72
N ALA A 183 -4.93 8.20 -17.86
CA ALA A 183 -5.31 7.65 -19.17
C ALA A 183 -4.33 6.56 -19.62
N PRO A 184 -4.76 5.59 -20.44
CA PRO A 184 -3.84 4.70 -21.15
C PRO A 184 -2.80 5.48 -21.97
N VAL A 185 -1.57 4.98 -22.03
CA VAL A 185 -0.52 5.51 -22.89
C VAL A 185 -0.48 4.68 -24.17
N THR A 186 -0.90 5.30 -25.28
CA THR A 186 -0.89 4.70 -26.63
C THR A 186 -0.10 5.55 -27.63
N THR A 187 0.62 6.55 -27.14
CA THR A 187 1.32 7.59 -27.92
C THR A 187 2.79 7.27 -28.19
N VAL A 188 3.27 6.12 -27.74
CA VAL A 188 4.64 5.67 -27.99
C VAL A 188 4.77 5.33 -29.47
N VAL A 189 5.87 5.76 -30.10
CA VAL A 189 6.15 5.44 -31.50
C VAL A 189 7.51 4.75 -31.60
N VAL A 190 7.52 3.55 -32.18
CA VAL A 190 8.75 2.84 -32.51
C VAL A 190 9.03 3.02 -33.99
N ARG A 191 10.08 3.77 -34.33
CA ARG A 191 10.49 4.01 -35.72
C ARG A 191 11.67 3.11 -36.07
N CYS A 192 11.49 2.22 -37.03
CA CYS A 192 12.56 1.38 -37.54
C CYS A 192 13.07 1.92 -38.87
N THR A 193 14.37 2.16 -38.99
CA THR A 193 14.98 2.50 -40.30
C THR A 193 15.02 1.25 -41.17
N PRO A 194 14.79 1.30 -42.49
CA PRO A 194 14.84 0.14 -43.38
C PRO A 194 16.11 -0.73 -43.23
#